data_AF-A0A0M8VQN0-F1
#
_entry.id   AF-A0A0M8VQN0-F1
#
_cell.length_a   1.000
_cell.length_b   1.000
_cell.length_c   1.000
_cell.angle_alpha   90.00
_cell.angle_beta   90.00
_cell.angle_gamma   90.00
#
_symmetry.space_group_name_H-M   'P 1'
#
loop_
_entity.id
_entity.type
_entity.pdbx_description
1 polymer ?
#
loop_
_entity_poly.entity_id
_entity_poly.type
_entity_poly.pdbx_seq_one_letter_code
_entity_poly.pdbx_strand_id
1 'polypeptide(L)'
;MNAQVREAEEALTKLGASDPELAATLARVLGVVASEAARTTRFARALAKALTPPDAQTAPRPAERPRRSRRAPGVIDPFAVFAETGETGLRSRLSELGLEQLRDIVSEHGMDHDRLALKWKDPGRVIDRIVGRVESRTAKGAAFRGRPEQPALRHDEAAGPAAEDSSP
;
A
#
# COMPACT_ATOMS: atom_id res chain seq x y z
N MET A 1 19.34 29.23 -9.53
CA MET A 1 18.15 28.78 -8.77
C MET A 1 16.97 28.74 -9.73
N ASN A 2 16.10 27.74 -9.66
CA ASN A 2 14.93 27.61 -10.54
C ASN A 2 13.93 28.75 -10.24
N ALA A 3 13.38 29.40 -11.27
CA ALA A 3 12.43 30.52 -11.11
C ALA A 3 11.21 30.17 -10.26
N GLN A 4 10.67 28.95 -10.41
CA GLN A 4 9.53 28.46 -9.63
C GLN A 4 9.87 28.25 -8.15
N VAL A 5 11.12 27.89 -7.85
CA VAL A 5 11.57 27.71 -6.46
C VAL A 5 11.67 29.08 -5.78
N ARG A 6 12.17 30.10 -6.49
CA ARG A 6 12.22 31.47 -5.99
C ARG A 6 10.82 32.04 -5.74
N GLU A 7 9.88 31.79 -6.65
CA GLU A 7 8.48 32.23 -6.48
C GLU A 7 7.83 31.58 -5.25
N ALA A 8 8.09 30.30 -4.99
CA ALA A 8 7.60 29.61 -3.79
C ALA A 8 8.20 30.19 -2.49
N GLU A 9 9.49 30.53 -2.48
CA GLU A 9 10.14 31.19 -1.35
C GLU A 9 9.57 32.59 -1.09
N GLU A 10 9.37 33.39 -2.14
CA GLU A 10 8.77 34.72 -2.05
C GLU A 10 7.31 34.64 -1.53
N ALA A 11 6.54 33.66 -2.00
CA ALA A 11 5.17 33.43 -1.53
C ALA A 11 5.12 33.03 -0.05
N LEU A 12 6.00 32.12 0.40
CA LEU A 12 6.11 31.74 1.81
C LEU A 12 6.57 32.91 2.69
N THR A 13 7.47 33.75 2.19
CA THR A 13 7.93 34.96 2.88
C THR A 13 6.79 35.96 3.05
N LYS A 14 6.01 36.19 1.98
CA LYS A 14 4.83 37.06 2.03
C LYS A 14 3.77 36.53 2.98
N LEU A 15 3.54 35.21 2.99
CA LEU A 15 2.62 34.56 3.92
C LEU A 15 3.09 34.72 5.37
N GLY A 16 4.39 34.59 5.63
CA GLY A 16 4.97 34.75 6.97
C GLY A 16 4.79 36.17 7.55
N ALA A 17 4.63 37.19 6.70
CA ALA A 17 4.32 38.54 7.15
C ALA A 17 2.89 38.69 7.70
N SER A 18 1.96 37.85 7.27
CA SER A 18 0.56 37.85 7.75
C SER A 18 0.26 36.72 8.75
N ASP A 19 0.85 35.55 8.55
CA ASP A 19 0.66 34.34 9.36
C ASP A 19 1.98 33.53 9.42
N PRO A 20 2.82 33.78 10.44
CA PRO A 20 4.12 33.12 10.56
C PRO A 20 4.01 31.63 10.90
N GLU A 21 2.97 31.21 11.61
CA GLU A 21 2.80 29.82 12.03
C GLU A 21 2.40 28.93 10.85
N LEU A 22 1.48 29.40 10.02
CA LEU A 22 1.08 28.71 8.80
C LEU A 22 2.23 28.64 7.80
N ALA A 23 2.97 29.74 7.59
CA ALA A 23 4.13 29.76 6.72
C ALA A 23 5.20 28.75 7.16
N ALA A 24 5.51 28.70 8.46
CA ALA A 24 6.47 27.75 9.02
C ALA A 24 5.97 26.29 8.87
N THR A 25 4.68 26.04 9.06
CA THR A 25 4.09 24.71 8.88
C THR A 25 4.18 24.23 7.44
N LEU A 26 3.83 25.09 6.48
CA LEU A 26 3.93 24.76 5.05
C LEU A 26 5.38 24.52 4.62
N ALA A 27 6.32 25.33 5.10
CA ALA A 27 7.75 25.15 4.83
C ALA A 27 8.26 23.80 5.35
N ARG A 28 7.86 23.38 6.56
CA ARG A 28 8.21 22.06 7.11
C ARG A 28 7.65 20.93 6.26
N VAL A 29 6.38 21.01 5.86
CA VAL A 29 5.74 19.98 5.01
C VAL A 29 6.47 19.87 3.67
N LEU A 30 6.73 21.01 3.02
CA LEU A 30 7.40 21.05 1.71
C LEU A 30 8.83 20.49 1.81
N GLY A 31 9.55 20.80 2.89
CA GLY A 31 10.89 20.29 3.15
C GLY A 31 10.92 18.76 3.30
N VAL A 32 9.97 18.17 4.02
CA VAL A 32 9.85 16.71 4.16
C VAL A 32 9.55 16.06 2.81
N VAL A 33 8.58 16.60 2.06
CA VAL A 33 8.20 16.07 0.74
C VAL A 33 9.38 16.14 -0.24
N ALA A 34 10.11 17.26 -0.28
CA ALA A 34 11.28 17.43 -1.14
C ALA A 34 12.41 16.46 -0.75
N SER A 35 12.67 16.29 0.55
CA SER A 35 13.68 15.37 1.05
C SER A 35 13.37 13.93 0.67
N GLU A 36 12.11 13.50 0.78
CA GLU A 36 11.71 12.14 0.39
C GLU A 36 11.69 11.93 -1.13
N ALA A 37 11.36 12.95 -1.91
CA ALA A 37 11.49 12.91 -3.35
C ALA A 37 12.96 12.75 -3.79
N ALA A 38 13.89 13.42 -3.11
CA ALA A 38 15.32 13.27 -3.38
C ALA A 38 15.86 11.89 -2.98
N ARG A 39 15.35 11.33 -1.87
CA ARG A 39 15.80 10.03 -1.34
C ARG A 39 15.23 8.83 -2.10
N THR A 40 13.98 8.92 -2.57
CA THR A 40 13.23 7.76 -3.09
C THR A 40 12.67 8.01 -4.50
N THR A 41 13.27 7.39 -5.51
CA THR A 41 12.84 7.53 -6.92
C THR A 41 11.38 7.13 -7.16
N ARG A 42 10.87 6.10 -6.44
CA ARG A 42 9.47 5.70 -6.53
C ARG A 42 8.52 6.82 -6.07
N PHE A 43 8.86 7.48 -4.96
CA PHE A 43 8.06 8.56 -4.40
C PHE A 43 8.07 9.78 -5.33
N ALA A 44 9.23 10.19 -5.84
CA ALA A 44 9.35 11.27 -6.82
C ALA A 44 8.45 11.07 -8.05
N ARG A 45 8.41 9.85 -8.59
CA ARG A 45 7.54 9.51 -9.75
C ARG A 45 6.06 9.56 -9.40
N ALA A 46 5.67 9.07 -8.23
CA ALA A 46 4.28 9.13 -7.78
C ALA A 46 3.83 10.58 -7.57
N LEU A 47 4.68 11.40 -6.95
CA LEU A 47 4.46 12.82 -6.72
C LEU A 47 4.28 13.59 -8.03
N ALA A 48 5.19 13.39 -9.00
CA ALA A 48 5.09 14.02 -10.32
C ALA A 48 3.79 13.64 -11.06
N LYS A 49 3.36 12.38 -10.95
CA LYS A 49 2.09 11.93 -11.54
C LYS A 49 0.88 12.60 -10.88
N ALA A 50 0.88 12.72 -9.55
CA ALA A 50 -0.23 13.30 -8.79
C ALA A 50 -0.37 14.81 -9.02
N LEU A 51 0.74 15.52 -9.22
CA LEU A 51 0.77 16.98 -9.42
C LEU A 51 0.55 17.41 -10.87
N THR A 52 0.45 16.48 -11.82
CA THR A 52 0.13 16.81 -13.21
C THR A 52 -1.38 17.03 -13.34
N PRO A 53 -1.87 18.24 -13.66
CA PRO A 53 -3.31 18.47 -13.82
C PRO A 53 -3.87 17.69 -15.01
N PRO A 54 -5.17 17.31 -14.98
CA PRO A 54 -5.79 16.49 -16.03
C PRO A 54 -5.71 17.13 -17.42
N ASP A 55 -5.81 18.46 -17.53
CA ASP A 55 -5.81 19.18 -18.82
C ASP A 55 -4.42 19.37 -19.45
N ALA A 56 -3.33 19.16 -18.70
CA ALA A 56 -1.96 19.22 -19.24
C ALA A 56 -1.57 17.96 -20.05
N GLN A 57 -2.50 17.03 -20.27
CA GLN A 57 -2.31 15.83 -21.09
C GLN A 57 -2.58 16.05 -22.59
N THR A 58 -2.74 17.30 -23.04
CA THR A 58 -3.07 17.65 -24.44
C THR A 58 -1.87 17.67 -25.41
N ALA A 59 -0.71 17.14 -25.02
CA ALA A 59 0.26 16.69 -26.00
C ALA A 59 0.13 15.16 -26.11
N PRO A 60 -0.02 14.57 -27.32
CA PRO A 60 0.09 13.14 -27.47
C PRO A 60 1.53 12.77 -27.14
N ARG A 61 1.80 12.51 -25.86
CA ARG A 61 2.98 11.77 -25.44
C ARG A 61 2.95 10.52 -26.31
N PRO A 62 4.02 10.17 -27.05
CA PRO A 62 4.06 8.89 -27.73
C PRO A 62 3.73 7.90 -26.62
N ALA A 63 2.56 7.26 -26.74
CA ALA A 63 2.01 6.44 -25.67
C ALA A 63 3.18 5.65 -25.15
N GLU A 64 3.58 5.92 -23.90
CA GLU A 64 4.57 5.11 -23.22
C GLU A 64 3.91 3.76 -23.29
N ARG A 65 4.34 2.94 -24.28
CA ARG A 65 3.58 1.78 -24.70
C ARG A 65 3.31 1.10 -23.37
N PRO A 66 2.04 0.94 -22.94
CA PRO A 66 1.78 0.12 -21.76
C PRO A 66 2.63 -1.09 -22.04
N ARG A 67 3.60 -1.41 -21.17
CA ARG A 67 4.43 -2.58 -21.38
C ARG A 67 3.39 -3.65 -21.56
N ARG A 68 3.17 -4.03 -22.82
CA ARG A 68 2.04 -4.82 -23.22
C ARG A 68 2.44 -6.14 -22.61
N SER A 69 1.98 -6.38 -21.39
CA SER A 69 1.38 -7.63 -21.08
C SER A 69 0.44 -7.85 -22.25
N ARG A 70 0.93 -8.58 -23.28
CA ARG A 70 0.10 -9.04 -24.40
C ARG A 70 -0.92 -10.07 -23.92
N ARG A 71 -0.92 -10.36 -22.62
CA ARG A 71 -1.78 -11.26 -21.89
C ARG A 71 -3.08 -10.55 -21.53
N ALA A 72 -4.16 -11.32 -21.51
CA ALA A 72 -5.45 -10.82 -21.09
C ALA A 72 -5.38 -10.33 -19.63
N PRO A 73 -6.34 -9.48 -19.21
CA PRO A 73 -6.57 -9.26 -17.79
C PRO A 73 -6.80 -10.60 -17.07
N GLY A 74 -6.27 -10.72 -15.86
CA GLY A 74 -6.56 -11.79 -14.93
C GLY A 74 -8.07 -11.87 -14.68
N VAL A 75 -8.57 -13.10 -14.58
CA VAL A 75 -10.01 -13.38 -14.47
C VAL A 75 -10.56 -12.99 -13.09
N ILE A 76 -9.70 -12.97 -12.08
CA ILE A 76 -10.06 -12.65 -10.69
C ILE A 76 -8.98 -11.76 -10.06
N ASP A 77 -9.37 -10.94 -9.09
CA ASP A 77 -8.41 -10.27 -8.20
C ASP A 77 -8.07 -11.19 -7.01
N PRO A 78 -6.85 -11.74 -6.94
CA PRO A 78 -6.46 -12.68 -5.90
C PRO A 78 -6.37 -12.03 -4.51
N PHE A 79 -6.21 -10.70 -4.40
CA PHE A 79 -6.23 -10.02 -3.10
C PHE A 79 -7.64 -9.90 -2.54
N ALA A 80 -8.62 -9.58 -3.38
CA ALA A 80 -10.03 -9.53 -2.99
C ALA A 80 -10.52 -10.92 -2.54
N VAL A 81 -10.25 -11.96 -3.34
CA VAL A 81 -10.64 -13.33 -3.02
C VAL A 81 -10.01 -13.81 -1.71
N PHE A 82 -8.73 -13.49 -1.47
CA PHE A 82 -8.05 -13.84 -0.23
C PHE A 82 -8.64 -13.12 0.98
N ALA A 83 -9.04 -11.86 0.84
CA ALA A 83 -9.68 -11.11 1.92
C ALA A 83 -11.05 -11.68 2.31
N GLU A 84 -11.80 -12.21 1.34
CA GLU A 84 -13.13 -12.78 1.55
C GLU A 84 -13.09 -14.23 2.06
N THR A 85 -12.20 -15.05 1.51
CA THR A 85 -12.26 -16.52 1.67
C THR A 85 -10.99 -17.13 2.25
N GLY A 86 -9.95 -16.33 2.50
CA GLY A 86 -8.66 -16.78 3.01
C GLY A 86 -7.86 -17.62 2.01
N GLU A 87 -6.81 -18.29 2.51
CA GLU A 87 -5.91 -19.09 1.69
C GLU A 87 -6.64 -20.24 0.98
N THR A 88 -7.44 -21.01 1.73
CA THR A 88 -8.13 -22.20 1.21
C THR A 88 -9.11 -21.84 0.10
N GLY A 89 -9.88 -20.76 0.27
CA GLY A 89 -10.80 -20.28 -0.76
C GLY A 89 -10.07 -19.74 -1.99
N LEU A 90 -8.96 -19.02 -1.81
CA LEU A 90 -8.12 -18.57 -2.92
C LEU A 90 -7.55 -19.77 -3.70
N ARG A 91 -7.03 -20.79 -3.02
CA ARG A 91 -6.50 -22.01 -3.66
C ARG A 91 -7.57 -22.74 -4.47
N SER A 92 -8.77 -22.91 -3.89
CA SER A 92 -9.91 -23.53 -4.58
C SER A 92 -10.24 -22.77 -5.87
N ARG A 93 -10.37 -21.45 -5.80
CA ARG A 93 -10.72 -20.60 -6.96
C ARG A 93 -9.63 -20.60 -8.02
N LEU A 94 -8.35 -20.63 -7.64
CA LEU A 94 -7.24 -20.72 -8.59
C LEU A 94 -7.15 -22.11 -9.24
N SER A 95 -7.56 -23.18 -8.55
CA SER A 95 -7.53 -24.54 -9.11
C SER A 95 -8.56 -24.75 -10.24
N GLU A 96 -9.61 -23.93 -10.28
CA GLU A 96 -10.63 -23.92 -11.35
C GLU A 96 -10.11 -23.23 -12.63
N LEU A 97 -8.97 -22.51 -12.57
CA LEU A 97 -8.43 -21.74 -13.67
C LEU A 97 -7.40 -22.52 -14.50
N GLY A 98 -7.38 -22.23 -15.80
CA GLY A 98 -6.35 -22.74 -16.70
C GLY A 98 -4.99 -22.08 -16.48
N LEU A 99 -3.91 -22.78 -16.88
CA LEU A 99 -2.53 -22.29 -16.73
C LEU A 99 -2.29 -20.90 -17.33
N GLU A 100 -2.89 -20.59 -18.48
CA GLU A 100 -2.77 -19.27 -19.09
C GLU A 100 -3.47 -18.19 -18.26
N GLN A 101 -4.66 -18.47 -17.72
CA GLN A 101 -5.38 -17.53 -16.84
C GLN A 101 -4.59 -17.26 -15.55
N LEU A 102 -3.94 -18.29 -14.99
CA LEU A 102 -3.04 -18.13 -13.84
C LEU A 102 -1.83 -17.24 -14.16
N ARG A 103 -1.23 -17.39 -15.35
CA ARG A 103 -0.13 -16.53 -15.81
C ARG A 103 -0.57 -15.10 -16.09
N ASP A 104 -1.80 -14.92 -16.54
CA ASP A 104 -2.40 -13.60 -16.79
C ASP A 104 -2.58 -12.84 -15.46
N ILE A 105 -3.09 -13.50 -14.41
CA ILE A 105 -3.17 -12.95 -13.04
C ILE A 105 -1.77 -12.57 -12.51
N VAL A 106 -0.79 -13.46 -12.67
CA VAL A 106 0.59 -13.20 -12.25
C VAL A 106 1.20 -11.97 -12.94
N SER A 107 0.92 -11.81 -14.23
CA SER A 107 1.40 -10.69 -15.05
C SER A 107 0.75 -9.37 -14.62
N GLU A 108 -0.58 -9.37 -14.46
CA GLU A 108 -1.34 -8.18 -14.09
C GLU A 108 -0.95 -7.63 -12.71
N HIS A 109 -0.87 -8.50 -11.69
CA HIS A 109 -0.56 -8.09 -10.32
C HIS A 109 0.95 -7.97 -10.03
N GLY A 110 1.80 -8.13 -11.06
CA GLY A 110 3.25 -8.03 -10.96
C GLY A 110 3.84 -9.00 -9.94
N MET A 111 3.40 -10.27 -9.98
CA MET A 111 3.82 -11.31 -9.04
C MET A 111 5.07 -12.09 -9.51
N ASP A 112 5.56 -11.83 -10.73
CA ASP A 112 6.71 -12.50 -11.35
C ASP A 112 7.98 -11.61 -11.38
N HIS A 113 8.55 -11.34 -10.22
CA HIS A 113 9.77 -10.50 -10.13
C HIS A 113 11.02 -11.18 -10.69
N ASP A 114 11.07 -12.52 -10.64
CA ASP A 114 12.17 -13.35 -11.13
C ASP A 114 11.98 -13.83 -12.60
N ARG A 115 10.84 -13.49 -13.22
CA ARG A 115 10.47 -13.89 -14.59
C ARG A 115 10.42 -15.41 -14.80
N LEU A 116 10.14 -16.15 -13.73
CA LEU A 116 10.09 -17.61 -13.73
C LEU A 116 8.66 -18.14 -13.82
N ALA A 117 7.69 -17.45 -13.22
CA ALA A 117 6.32 -17.95 -13.14
C ALA A 117 5.68 -18.11 -14.52
N LEU A 118 6.02 -17.24 -15.48
CA LEU A 118 5.55 -17.35 -16.86
C LEU A 118 6.15 -18.55 -17.63
N LYS A 119 7.24 -19.15 -17.15
CA LYS A 119 7.90 -20.31 -17.80
C LYS A 119 7.45 -21.66 -17.24
N TRP A 120 6.74 -21.68 -16.11
CA TRP A 120 6.35 -22.92 -15.45
C TRP A 120 5.18 -23.59 -16.17
N LYS A 121 5.32 -24.89 -16.45
CA LYS A 121 4.27 -25.71 -17.06
C LYS A 121 3.30 -26.30 -16.03
N ASP A 122 3.73 -26.34 -14.77
CA ASP A 122 2.94 -26.87 -13.66
C ASP A 122 2.01 -25.79 -13.09
N PRO A 123 0.68 -25.97 -13.18
CA PRO A 123 -0.30 -25.05 -12.62
C PRO A 123 -0.18 -24.92 -11.10
N GLY A 124 0.09 -26.01 -10.37
CA GLY A 124 0.18 -26.00 -8.91
C GLY A 124 1.28 -25.06 -8.43
N ARG A 125 2.44 -25.10 -9.09
CA ARG A 125 3.55 -24.20 -8.82
C ARG A 125 3.20 -22.72 -9.04
N VAL A 126 2.37 -22.40 -10.05
CA VAL A 126 1.90 -21.03 -10.29
C VAL A 126 0.89 -20.60 -9.23
N ILE A 127 0.00 -21.50 -8.79
CA ILE A 127 -0.95 -21.27 -7.70
C ILE A 127 -0.20 -20.94 -6.39
N ASP A 128 0.79 -21.76 -6.01
CA ASP A 128 1.60 -21.54 -4.81
C ASP A 128 2.30 -20.17 -4.83
N ARG A 129 2.77 -19.75 -6.01
CA ARG A 129 3.36 -18.42 -6.20
C ARG A 129 2.36 -17.30 -5.95
N ILE A 130 1.16 -17.41 -6.50
CA ILE A 130 0.11 -16.40 -6.32
C ILE A 130 -0.25 -16.30 -4.83
N VAL A 131 -0.56 -17.44 -4.21
CA VAL A 131 -0.93 -17.53 -2.79
C VAL A 131 0.15 -16.93 -1.89
N GLY A 132 1.39 -17.40 -2.00
CA GLY A 132 2.49 -16.91 -1.17
C GLY A 132 2.78 -15.41 -1.38
N ARG A 133 2.50 -14.88 -2.58
CA ARG A 133 2.66 -13.44 -2.84
C ARG A 133 1.56 -12.60 -2.20
N VAL A 134 0.33 -13.09 -2.26
CA VAL A 134 -0.82 -12.45 -1.62
C VAL A 134 -0.63 -12.44 -0.10
N GLU A 135 -0.30 -13.59 0.50
CA GLU A 135 -0.03 -13.70 1.94
C GLU A 135 1.08 -12.76 2.41
N SER A 136 2.23 -12.77 1.72
CA SER A 136 3.37 -11.91 2.09
C SER A 136 3.02 -10.42 2.01
N ARG A 137 2.21 -10.00 1.02
CA ARG A 137 1.78 -8.60 0.88
C ARG A 137 0.69 -8.24 1.90
N THR A 138 -0.25 -9.15 2.17
CA THR A 138 -1.32 -8.94 3.16
C THR A 138 -0.77 -8.89 4.58
N ALA A 139 0.15 -9.78 4.95
CA ALA A 139 0.82 -9.80 6.25
C ALA A 139 1.61 -8.50 6.51
N LYS A 140 2.34 -8.01 5.50
CA LYS A 140 3.00 -6.70 5.58
C LYS A 140 1.99 -5.57 5.76
N GLY A 141 0.87 -5.60 5.03
CA GLY A 141 -0.21 -4.62 5.19
C GLY A 141 -0.91 -4.66 6.55
N ALA A 142 -0.97 -5.83 7.20
CA ALA A 142 -1.52 -5.99 8.55
C ALA A 142 -0.63 -5.34 9.60
N ALA A 143 0.70 -5.39 9.45
CA ALA A 143 1.64 -4.72 10.34
C ALA A 143 1.45 -3.18 10.40
N PHE A 144 0.84 -2.58 9.36
CA PHE A 144 0.51 -1.15 9.32
C PHE A 144 -0.94 -0.84 9.74
N ARG A 145 -1.81 -1.85 9.94
CA ARG A 145 -3.23 -1.68 10.29
C ARG A 145 -3.55 -1.72 11.79
N GLY A 146 -2.52 -1.67 12.64
CA GLY A 146 -2.66 -1.24 14.04
C GLY A 146 -2.62 -2.36 15.06
N ARG A 147 -1.92 -2.06 16.17
CA ARG A 147 -2.11 -2.67 17.48
C ARG A 147 -3.61 -2.69 17.79
N PRO A 148 -4.23 -3.83 18.15
CA PRO A 148 -5.56 -3.80 18.72
C PRO A 148 -5.48 -3.02 20.04
N GLU A 149 -6.33 -2.01 20.22
CA GLU A 149 -6.59 -1.45 21.56
C GLU A 149 -6.95 -2.61 22.48
N GLN A 150 -6.09 -2.90 23.44
CA GLN A 150 -6.41 -3.83 24.50
C GLN A 150 -7.57 -3.24 25.30
N PRO A 151 -8.71 -3.96 25.45
CA PRO A 151 -9.74 -3.53 26.36
C PRO A 151 -9.13 -3.53 27.77
N ALA A 152 -9.11 -2.36 28.41
CA ALA A 152 -8.66 -2.20 29.77
C ALA A 152 -9.47 -3.14 30.67
N LEU A 153 -8.86 -4.26 31.08
CA LEU A 153 -9.33 -5.08 32.18
C LEU A 153 -9.29 -4.20 33.44
N ARG A 154 -10.42 -3.59 33.76
CA ARG A 154 -10.66 -3.04 35.09
C ARG A 154 -10.74 -4.23 36.03
N HIS A 155 -9.68 -4.42 36.81
CA HIS A 155 -9.74 -5.22 38.02
C HIS A 155 -10.71 -4.51 38.98
N ASP A 156 -11.96 -4.96 39.04
CA ASP A 156 -12.81 -4.70 40.19
C ASP A 156 -12.26 -5.53 41.35
N GLU A 157 -11.56 -4.83 42.25
CA GLU A 157 -11.10 -5.32 43.53
C GLU A 157 -12.32 -5.48 44.46
N ALA A 158 -12.95 -6.66 44.40
CA ALA A 158 -13.95 -7.07 45.38
C ALA A 158 -13.24 -7.50 46.68
N ALA A 159 -13.00 -6.54 47.57
CA ALA A 159 -12.64 -6.79 48.95
C ALA A 159 -13.86 -7.38 49.70
N GLY A 160 -13.84 -8.68 49.94
CA GLY A 160 -14.73 -9.37 50.88
C GLY A 160 -14.02 -9.58 52.23
N PRO A 161 -14.61 -9.23 53.38
CA PRO A 161 -13.96 -9.35 54.68
C PRO A 161 -14.13 -10.76 55.25
N ALA A 162 -13.01 -11.41 55.59
CA ALA A 162 -13.00 -12.57 56.48
C ALA A 162 -12.63 -12.09 57.88
N ALA A 163 -13.63 -11.96 58.74
CA ALA A 163 -13.44 -11.88 60.19
C ALA A 163 -14.00 -13.18 60.78
N GLU A 164 -13.11 -14.13 61.04
CA GLU A 164 -13.33 -15.21 61.98
C GLU A 164 -13.41 -14.61 63.38
N ASP A 165 -14.54 -14.78 64.05
CA ASP A 165 -14.64 -14.58 65.50
C ASP A 165 -14.77 -15.95 66.17
N SER A 166 -13.84 -16.20 67.08
CA SER A 166 -13.67 -17.41 67.86
C SER A 166 -14.52 -17.34 69.12
N SER A 167 -15.24 -18.41 69.46
CA SER A 167 -15.53 -18.87 70.85
C SER A 167 -16.54 -20.03 70.82
N PRO A 168 -16.52 -20.97 71.77
CA PRO A 168 -16.48 -20.74 73.23
C PRO A 168 -15.32 -21.36 74.01
#